data_AF-A0A4Q0J064-F1
#
_entry.id   AF-A0A4Q0J064-F1
#
_cell.length_a   1.000
_cell.length_b   1.000
_cell.length_c   1.000
_cell.angle_alpha   90.00
_cell.angle_beta   90.00
_cell.angle_gamma   90.00
#
_symmetry.space_group_name_H-M   'P 1'
#
loop_
_entity.id
_entity.type
_entity.pdbx_description
1 polymer ?
#
loop_
_entity_poly.entity_id
_entity_poly.type
_entity_poly.pdbx_seq_one_letter_code
_entity_poly.pdbx_strand_id
1 'polypeptide(L)'
;MAKIINSNEELTALIPNSLITVKGETPLFDKLAPFLDLAEAWVKDTFTSEPTYNTICGYTDSNPIRIATARLVVADAMRRAIPSLDLVLTPNGFATVGTQNLVAASKMRVDRLVGSMLTHRDDCIAALLPELPGASRWLNSGQAAFFGATLFPTLEIVAQSPISNSPNWERYLELRPQIIDLEASLAEEWLSPELMSALRADNLRGDLPPVRHDVVRQIKAQLIAYLHKGTFNSRRLADIVNIIRHRPTDFPEWHSSDTARLFTPPTFRNRKEASGYFF
;
A
#
# COMPACT_ATOMS: atom_id res chain seq x y z
N MET A 1 -5.91 25.93 1.34
CA MET A 1 -5.54 24.49 1.38
C MET A 1 -4.09 24.37 0.92
N ALA A 2 -3.28 23.50 1.53
CA ALA A 2 -1.91 23.31 1.08
C ALA A 2 -1.89 22.56 -0.27
N LYS A 3 -1.05 23.04 -1.19
CA LYS A 3 -0.84 22.51 -2.53
C LYS A 3 0.55 21.94 -2.63
N ILE A 4 0.66 20.72 -3.16
CA ILE A 4 1.97 20.07 -3.28
C ILE A 4 2.74 20.52 -4.53
N ILE A 5 2.01 20.98 -5.55
CA ILE A 5 2.54 21.54 -6.79
C ILE A 5 2.00 22.95 -6.95
N ASN A 6 2.91 23.93 -7.04
CA ASN A 6 2.54 25.35 -7.06
C ASN A 6 2.95 26.05 -8.36
N SER A 7 3.73 25.40 -9.23
CA SER A 7 4.24 26.00 -10.45
C SER A 7 4.26 25.05 -11.64
N ASN A 8 4.33 25.63 -12.84
CA ASN A 8 4.45 24.87 -14.07
C ASN A 8 5.84 24.21 -14.20
N GLU A 9 6.89 24.83 -13.64
CA GLU A 9 8.24 24.28 -13.58
C GLU A 9 8.29 22.99 -12.75
N GLU A 10 7.68 23.00 -11.56
CA GLU A 10 7.58 21.83 -10.68
C GLU A 10 6.81 20.70 -11.37
N LEU A 11 5.67 21.02 -11.99
CA LEU A 11 4.86 20.07 -12.74
C LEU A 11 5.67 19.43 -13.88
N THR A 12 6.34 20.24 -14.70
CA THR A 12 7.05 19.76 -15.89
C THR A 12 8.25 18.89 -15.51
N ALA A 13 8.93 19.18 -14.39
CA ALA A 13 10.04 18.37 -13.89
C ALA A 13 9.63 16.95 -13.47
N LEU A 14 8.35 16.74 -13.16
CA LEU A 14 7.80 15.46 -12.70
C LEU A 14 7.12 14.66 -13.83
N ILE A 15 6.93 15.25 -15.01
CA ILE A 15 6.33 14.58 -16.15
C ILE A 15 7.42 13.83 -16.94
N PRO A 16 7.28 12.51 -17.17
CA PRO A 16 8.30 11.72 -17.88
C PRO A 16 8.41 12.03 -19.37
N ASN A 17 7.44 12.74 -19.96
CA ASN A 17 7.37 13.03 -21.39
C ASN A 17 7.69 14.49 -21.71
N SER A 18 8.42 14.71 -22.81
CA SER A 18 8.65 16.05 -23.34
C SER A 18 7.34 16.62 -23.89
N LEU A 19 6.88 17.71 -23.31
CA LEU A 19 5.67 18.43 -23.72
C LEU A 19 6.09 19.70 -24.46
N ILE A 20 5.66 19.82 -25.72
CA ILE A 20 5.89 21.03 -26.50
C ILE A 20 4.78 22.01 -26.15
N THR A 21 5.12 23.10 -25.48
CA THR A 21 4.20 24.22 -25.28
C THR A 21 4.18 25.11 -26.51
N VAL A 22 3.00 25.31 -27.11
CA VAL A 22 2.83 26.24 -28.24
C VAL A 22 2.65 27.66 -27.71
N LYS A 23 3.35 28.62 -28.32
CA LYS A 23 3.32 30.03 -27.91
C LYS A 23 1.91 30.60 -28.07
N GLY A 24 1.29 31.03 -26.97
CA GLY A 24 -0.08 31.59 -26.94
C GLY A 24 -1.15 30.64 -26.41
N GLU A 25 -0.82 29.39 -26.09
CA GLU A 25 -1.73 28.49 -25.38
C GLU A 25 -1.74 28.70 -23.87
N THR A 26 -2.85 28.35 -23.23
CA THR A 26 -2.97 28.23 -21.78
C THR A 26 -1.89 27.25 -21.26
N PRO A 27 -1.12 27.62 -20.22
CA PRO A 27 -0.12 26.74 -19.60
C PRO A 27 -0.69 25.37 -19.23
N LEU A 28 0.15 24.32 -19.29
CA LEU A 28 -0.28 22.97 -18.94
C LEU A 28 -0.76 22.90 -17.48
N PHE A 29 -0.08 23.61 -16.58
CA PHE A 29 -0.50 23.73 -15.18
C PHE A 29 -1.95 24.18 -15.03
N ASP A 30 -2.35 25.24 -15.73
CA ASP A 30 -3.71 25.77 -15.68
C ASP A 30 -4.73 24.80 -16.30
N LYS A 31 -4.35 24.09 -17.37
CA LYS A 31 -5.17 23.02 -17.97
C LYS A 31 -5.33 21.82 -17.03
N LEU A 32 -4.32 21.51 -16.23
CA LEU A 32 -4.31 20.39 -15.28
C LEU A 32 -4.87 20.73 -13.91
N ALA A 33 -5.05 22.00 -13.57
CA ALA A 33 -5.55 22.46 -12.27
C ALA A 33 -6.75 21.62 -11.72
N PRO A 34 -7.85 21.40 -12.47
CA PRO A 34 -8.97 20.60 -11.96
C PRO A 34 -8.61 19.12 -11.75
N PHE A 35 -7.68 18.57 -12.53
CA PHE A 35 -7.21 17.19 -12.37
C PHE A 35 -6.23 17.05 -11.21
N LEU A 36 -5.41 18.07 -10.96
CA LEU A 36 -4.54 18.17 -9.80
C LEU A 36 -5.39 18.22 -8.52
N ASP A 37 -6.44 19.03 -8.48
CA ASP A 37 -7.37 19.08 -7.33
C ASP A 37 -7.94 17.70 -6.99
N LEU A 38 -8.42 16.97 -8.01
CA LEU A 38 -8.97 15.62 -7.85
C LEU A 38 -7.90 14.60 -7.40
N ALA A 39 -6.69 14.68 -7.98
CA ALA A 39 -5.59 13.80 -7.62
C ALA A 39 -5.11 14.05 -6.18
N GLU A 40 -5.00 15.31 -5.76
CA GLU A 40 -4.65 15.66 -4.38
C GLU A 40 -5.71 15.19 -3.39
N ALA A 41 -7.00 15.36 -3.70
CA ALA A 41 -8.09 14.85 -2.86
C ALA A 41 -8.00 13.32 -2.73
N TRP A 42 -7.81 12.62 -3.84
CA TRP A 42 -7.64 11.16 -3.82
C TRP A 42 -6.44 10.72 -2.97
N VAL A 43 -5.29 11.41 -3.07
CA VAL A 43 -4.09 11.09 -2.26
C VAL A 43 -4.30 11.39 -0.77
N LYS A 44 -5.01 12.46 -0.43
CA LYS A 44 -5.41 12.80 0.94
C LYS A 44 -6.29 11.71 1.53
N ASP A 45 -7.35 11.34 0.82
CA ASP A 45 -8.36 10.41 1.32
C ASP A 45 -7.82 8.98 1.40
N THR A 46 -6.99 8.58 0.43
CA THR A 46 -6.56 7.19 0.29
C THR A 46 -5.29 6.87 1.08
N PHE A 47 -4.29 7.76 1.05
CA PHE A 47 -2.94 7.41 1.51
C PHE A 47 -2.48 8.19 2.73
N THR A 48 -2.77 9.48 2.82
CA THR A 48 -2.06 10.36 3.77
C THR A 48 -2.92 10.84 4.93
N SER A 49 -4.20 11.13 4.73
CA SER A 49 -5.02 12.06 5.54
C SER A 49 -4.69 13.54 5.30
N GLU A 50 -5.67 14.41 5.45
CA GLU A 50 -5.48 15.86 5.29
C GLU A 50 -4.40 16.45 6.25
N PRO A 51 -4.37 16.14 7.56
CA PRO A 51 -3.34 16.68 8.45
C PRO A 51 -1.92 16.26 8.06
N THR A 52 -1.73 14.99 7.67
CA THR A 52 -0.41 14.50 7.24
C THR A 52 -0.04 15.09 5.88
N TYR A 53 -0.97 15.16 4.94
CA TYR A 53 -0.74 15.77 3.64
C TYR A 53 -0.29 17.23 3.76
N ASN A 54 -0.99 18.03 4.57
CA ASN A 54 -0.61 19.42 4.84
C ASN A 54 0.78 19.52 5.46
N THR A 55 1.17 18.53 6.27
CA THR A 55 2.53 18.46 6.83
C THR A 55 3.57 18.14 5.76
N ILE A 56 3.28 17.18 4.88
CA ILE A 56 4.15 16.81 3.74
C ILE A 56 4.37 18.00 2.80
N CYS A 57 3.34 18.80 2.53
CA CYS A 57 3.47 20.03 1.74
C CYS A 57 4.45 21.05 2.35
N GLY A 58 4.61 21.04 3.68
CA GLY A 58 5.56 21.91 4.39
C GLY A 58 7.00 21.39 4.44
N TYR A 59 7.27 20.17 3.95
CA TYR A 59 8.63 19.64 3.88
C TYR A 59 9.45 20.34 2.80
N THR A 60 10.77 20.25 2.89
CA THR A 60 11.68 20.78 1.87
C THR A 60 11.47 20.08 0.51
N ASP A 61 11.78 20.74 -0.60
CA ASP A 61 11.63 20.16 -1.94
C ASP A 61 12.49 18.90 -2.15
N SER A 62 13.58 18.78 -1.37
CA SER A 62 14.49 17.62 -1.36
C SER A 62 13.97 16.43 -0.54
N ASN A 63 12.89 16.59 0.22
CA ASN A 63 12.39 15.54 1.09
C ASN A 63 11.80 14.37 0.26
N PRO A 64 12.22 13.12 0.49
CA PRO A 64 11.80 11.98 -0.32
C PRO A 64 10.28 11.73 -0.26
N ILE A 65 9.64 11.91 0.90
CA ILE A 65 8.18 11.75 1.06
C ILE A 65 7.44 12.79 0.22
N ARG A 66 7.91 14.05 0.24
CA ARG A 66 7.31 15.13 -0.56
C ARG A 66 7.46 14.86 -2.05
N ILE A 67 8.65 14.46 -2.49
CA ILE A 67 8.91 14.11 -3.90
C ILE A 67 8.02 12.95 -4.35
N ALA A 68 7.94 11.86 -3.55
CA ALA A 68 7.11 10.70 -3.87
C ALA A 68 5.63 11.06 -3.92
N THR A 69 5.14 11.87 -2.97
CA THR A 69 3.76 12.34 -2.94
C THR A 69 3.44 13.23 -4.16
N ALA A 70 4.35 14.14 -4.52
CA ALA A 70 4.18 15.02 -5.69
C ALA A 70 4.13 14.21 -6.99
N ARG A 71 5.03 13.23 -7.15
CA ARG A 71 5.03 12.30 -8.30
C ARG A 71 3.71 11.55 -8.43
N LEU A 72 3.18 11.04 -7.33
CA LEU A 72 1.88 10.35 -7.33
C LEU A 72 0.74 11.26 -7.78
N VAL A 73 0.68 12.50 -7.26
CA VAL A 73 -0.33 13.49 -7.64
C VAL A 73 -0.24 13.81 -9.13
N VAL A 74 0.97 14.08 -9.66
CA VAL A 74 1.17 14.32 -11.10
C VAL A 74 0.73 13.12 -11.93
N ALA A 75 1.15 11.91 -11.53
CA ALA A 75 0.86 10.70 -12.28
C ALA A 75 -0.65 10.47 -12.41
N ASP A 76 -1.41 10.61 -11.32
CA ASP A 76 -2.87 10.44 -11.36
C ASP A 76 -3.58 11.60 -12.08
N ALA A 77 -3.13 12.85 -11.90
CA ALA A 77 -3.69 14.01 -12.60
C ALA A 77 -3.50 13.89 -14.12
N MET A 78 -2.29 13.57 -14.57
CA MET A 78 -1.97 13.37 -16.00
C MET A 78 -2.81 12.24 -16.60
N ARG A 79 -2.92 11.10 -15.90
CA ARG A 79 -3.72 9.97 -16.35
C ARG A 79 -5.18 10.37 -16.59
N ARG A 80 -5.77 11.17 -15.70
CA ARG A 80 -7.15 11.66 -15.84
C ARG A 80 -7.30 12.71 -16.93
N ALA A 81 -6.27 13.53 -17.12
CA ALA A 81 -6.31 14.63 -18.07
C ALA A 81 -6.10 14.19 -19.51
N ILE A 82 -5.23 13.21 -19.78
CA ILE A 82 -4.84 12.77 -21.14
C ILE A 82 -6.03 12.58 -22.09
N PRO A 83 -7.13 11.91 -21.72
CA PRO A 83 -8.29 11.75 -22.60
C PRO A 83 -8.97 13.06 -23.01
N SER A 84 -8.79 14.13 -22.22
CA SER A 84 -9.44 15.44 -22.38
C SER A 84 -8.52 16.55 -22.92
N LEU A 85 -7.20 16.37 -22.90
CA LEU A 85 -6.24 17.41 -23.28
C LEU A 85 -6.36 17.82 -24.77
N ASP A 86 -6.84 16.91 -25.63
CA ASP A 86 -7.02 17.15 -27.07
C ASP A 86 -8.43 17.64 -27.44
N LEU A 87 -9.37 17.77 -26.49
CA LEU A 87 -10.78 18.08 -26.75
C LEU A 87 -11.12 19.53 -26.39
N VAL A 88 -11.72 20.26 -27.33
CA VAL A 88 -12.27 21.61 -27.14
C VAL A 88 -13.77 21.59 -27.39
N LEU A 89 -14.54 22.18 -26.48
CA LEU A 89 -15.97 22.41 -26.71
C LEU A 89 -16.16 23.67 -27.56
N THR A 90 -16.82 23.54 -28.71
CA THR A 90 -17.22 24.64 -29.59
C THR A 90 -18.74 24.81 -29.59
N PRO A 91 -19.28 25.96 -30.05
CA PRO A 91 -20.74 26.13 -30.19
C PRO A 91 -21.43 25.08 -31.05
N ASN A 92 -20.69 24.39 -31.93
CA ASN A 92 -21.19 23.35 -32.84
C ASN A 92 -20.92 21.91 -32.34
N GLY A 93 -20.36 21.74 -31.13
CA GLY A 93 -20.00 20.43 -30.55
C GLY A 93 -18.53 20.32 -30.15
N PHE A 94 -18.06 19.10 -29.86
CA PHE A 94 -16.66 18.85 -29.52
C PHE A 94 -15.78 18.85 -30.79
N ALA A 95 -14.63 19.53 -30.71
CA ALA A 95 -13.60 19.58 -31.75
C ALA A 95 -12.24 19.20 -31.17
N THR A 96 -11.33 18.69 -31.99
CA THR A 96 -9.94 18.44 -31.59
C THR A 96 -9.11 19.71 -31.75
N VAL A 97 -8.16 19.98 -30.84
CA VAL A 97 -7.23 21.11 -30.98
C VAL A 97 -6.35 20.88 -32.21
N GLY A 98 -6.60 21.61 -33.29
CA GLY A 98 -5.88 21.47 -34.56
C GLY A 98 -5.05 22.72 -34.86
N THR A 99 -3.74 22.67 -34.61
CA THR A 99 -2.79 23.56 -35.30
C THR A 99 -2.45 22.93 -36.65
N GLN A 100 -2.33 23.73 -37.72
CA GLN A 100 -2.09 23.27 -39.11
C GLN A 100 -0.86 22.36 -39.32
N ASN A 101 -0.03 22.14 -38.29
CA ASN A 101 1.18 21.30 -38.31
C ASN A 101 1.20 20.12 -37.32
N LEU A 102 0.12 19.86 -36.55
CA LEU A 102 0.06 18.75 -35.59
C LEU A 102 -1.03 17.74 -35.99
N VAL A 103 -0.63 16.47 -36.16
CA VAL A 103 -1.54 15.37 -36.50
C VAL A 103 -2.04 14.72 -35.21
N ALA A 104 -3.36 14.54 -35.10
CA ALA A 104 -3.98 13.86 -33.96
C ALA A 104 -3.37 12.46 -33.75
N ALA A 105 -3.07 12.11 -32.50
CA ALA A 105 -2.58 10.78 -32.16
C ALA A 105 -3.67 9.72 -32.39
N SER A 106 -3.28 8.51 -32.83
CA SER A 106 -4.25 7.42 -32.96
C SER A 106 -4.76 6.98 -31.59
N LYS A 107 -6.01 6.51 -31.51
CA LYS A 107 -6.62 5.95 -30.29
C LYS A 107 -5.68 4.95 -29.60
N MET A 108 -5.07 4.06 -30.37
CA MET A 108 -4.14 3.05 -29.85
C MET A 108 -2.89 3.66 -29.20
N ARG A 109 -2.40 4.82 -29.65
CA ARG A 109 -1.29 5.53 -28.99
C ARG A 109 -1.73 6.20 -27.70
N VAL A 110 -2.93 6.78 -27.67
CA VAL A 110 -3.51 7.38 -26.47
C VAL A 110 -3.78 6.32 -25.40
N ASP A 111 -4.38 5.19 -25.77
CA ASP A 111 -4.65 4.08 -24.85
C ASP A 111 -3.35 3.53 -24.23
N ARG A 112 -2.27 3.42 -25.02
CA ARG A 112 -0.94 3.04 -24.52
C ARG A 112 -0.36 4.06 -23.56
N LEU A 113 -0.53 5.36 -23.83
CA LEU A 113 -0.06 6.42 -22.95
C LEU A 113 -0.82 6.40 -21.61
N VAL A 114 -2.15 6.25 -21.65
CA VAL A 114 -2.97 6.09 -20.44
C VAL A 114 -2.54 4.86 -19.64
N GLY A 115 -2.30 3.72 -20.33
CA GLY A 115 -1.76 2.51 -19.71
C GLY A 115 -0.39 2.73 -19.06
N SER A 116 0.53 3.42 -19.74
CA SER A 116 1.84 3.77 -19.18
C SER A 116 1.73 4.68 -17.96
N MET A 117 0.77 5.62 -17.95
CA MET A 117 0.52 6.49 -16.80
C MET A 117 -0.12 5.74 -15.63
N LEU A 118 -0.94 4.72 -15.90
CA LEU A 118 -1.46 3.81 -14.87
C LEU A 118 -0.31 3.04 -14.20
N THR A 119 0.59 2.44 -14.99
CA THR A 119 1.78 1.78 -14.45
C THR A 119 2.63 2.75 -13.63
N HIS A 120 2.87 3.97 -14.15
CA HIS A 120 3.64 4.98 -13.44
C HIS A 120 2.99 5.42 -12.12
N ARG A 121 1.66 5.56 -12.07
CA ARG A 121 0.91 5.81 -10.83
C ARG A 121 1.18 4.70 -9.81
N ASP A 122 1.09 3.44 -10.23
CA ASP A 122 1.27 2.30 -9.35
C ASP A 122 2.71 2.21 -8.82
N ASP A 123 3.70 2.51 -9.66
CA ASP A 123 5.11 2.63 -9.23
C ASP A 123 5.29 3.75 -8.20
N CYS A 124 4.61 4.88 -8.37
CA CYS A 124 4.61 5.97 -7.40
C CYS A 124 3.95 5.56 -6.07
N ILE A 125 2.88 4.76 -6.10
CA ILE A 125 2.27 4.19 -4.88
C ILE A 125 3.26 3.26 -4.18
N ALA A 126 3.90 2.36 -4.93
CA ALA A 126 4.88 1.42 -4.38
C ALA A 126 6.08 2.13 -3.75
N ALA A 127 6.49 3.29 -4.31
CA ALA A 127 7.55 4.13 -3.75
C ALA A 127 7.09 4.95 -2.53
N LEU A 128 5.83 5.42 -2.50
CA LEU A 128 5.33 6.27 -1.42
C LEU A 128 5.01 5.47 -0.14
N LEU A 129 4.32 4.33 -0.26
CA LEU A 129 3.80 3.59 0.90
C LEU A 129 4.87 3.24 1.98
N PRO A 130 6.09 2.79 1.63
CA PRO A 130 7.13 2.50 2.63
C PRO A 130 7.61 3.72 3.41
N GLU A 131 7.48 4.93 2.86
CA GLU A 131 8.00 6.17 3.44
C GLU A 131 6.96 6.87 4.35
N LEU A 132 5.67 6.57 4.17
CA LEU A 132 4.58 7.19 4.93
C LEU A 132 4.65 7.00 6.47
N PRO A 133 5.13 5.87 7.03
CA PRO A 133 5.34 5.75 8.47
C PRO A 133 6.26 6.83 9.05
N GLY A 134 7.19 7.36 8.26
CA GLY A 134 8.05 8.48 8.64
C GLY A 134 7.39 9.86 8.57
N ALA A 135 6.21 9.97 7.94
CA ALA A 135 5.49 11.23 7.84
C ALA A 135 4.78 11.58 9.15
N SER A 136 4.85 12.85 9.53
CA SER A 136 4.24 13.30 10.79
C SER A 136 2.74 13.05 10.80
N ARG A 137 2.22 12.60 11.95
CA ARG A 137 0.80 12.29 12.22
C ARG A 137 0.23 11.11 11.43
N TRP A 138 0.98 10.52 10.50
CA TRP A 138 0.46 9.46 9.64
C TRP A 138 0.07 8.22 10.43
N LEU A 139 0.92 7.76 11.35
CA LEU A 139 0.68 6.56 12.18
C LEU A 139 -0.60 6.64 13.03
N ASN A 140 -1.11 7.85 13.31
CA ASN A 140 -2.33 8.08 14.08
C ASN A 140 -3.57 8.31 13.19
N SER A 141 -3.43 8.17 11.87
CA SER A 141 -4.50 8.40 10.89
C SER A 141 -5.32 7.14 10.61
N GLY A 142 -6.52 7.32 10.04
CA GLY A 142 -7.32 6.20 9.55
C GLY A 142 -6.65 5.44 8.40
N GLN A 143 -5.78 6.11 7.63
CA GLN A 143 -5.01 5.53 6.54
C GLN A 143 -3.94 4.57 7.09
N ALA A 144 -3.24 4.94 8.17
CA ALA A 144 -2.32 4.01 8.84
C ALA A 144 -3.06 2.79 9.41
N ALA A 145 -4.25 2.97 9.98
CA ALA A 145 -5.09 1.84 10.40
C ALA A 145 -5.53 0.96 9.21
N PHE A 146 -5.81 1.56 8.05
CA PHE A 146 -6.15 0.82 6.83
C PHE A 146 -4.97 -0.02 6.33
N PHE A 147 -3.78 0.55 6.17
CA PHE A 147 -2.60 -0.19 5.69
C PHE A 147 -2.02 -1.13 6.75
N GLY A 148 -2.14 -0.80 8.03
CA GLY A 148 -1.71 -1.62 9.16
C GLY A 148 -2.67 -2.76 9.53
N ALA A 149 -3.79 -2.91 8.83
CA ALA A 149 -4.75 -3.98 9.10
C ALA A 149 -4.24 -5.38 8.73
N THR A 150 -3.19 -5.47 7.93
CA THR A 150 -2.56 -6.72 7.50
C THR A 150 -1.05 -6.64 7.67
N LEU A 151 -0.35 -7.78 7.54
CA LEU A 151 1.11 -7.81 7.47
C LEU A 151 1.64 -7.24 6.14
N PHE A 152 0.78 -6.87 5.19
CA PHE A 152 1.14 -6.28 3.90
C PHE A 152 0.69 -4.81 3.80
N PRO A 153 1.42 -3.87 4.46
CA PRO A 153 1.10 -2.45 4.40
C PRO A 153 1.42 -1.80 3.05
N THR A 154 2.13 -2.51 2.17
CA THR A 154 2.56 -2.05 0.84
C THR A 154 2.02 -2.97 -0.26
N LEU A 155 2.29 -2.62 -1.53
CA LEU A 155 1.90 -3.43 -2.70
C LEU A 155 2.71 -4.73 -2.87
N GLU A 156 3.55 -5.10 -1.90
CA GLU A 156 4.37 -6.32 -1.89
C GLU A 156 3.58 -7.58 -2.26
N ILE A 157 2.35 -7.70 -1.73
CA ILE A 157 1.52 -8.88 -1.96
C ILE A 157 1.17 -9.08 -3.44
N VAL A 158 1.02 -7.99 -4.19
CA VAL A 158 0.66 -8.05 -5.61
C VAL A 158 1.84 -8.57 -6.42
N ALA A 159 3.05 -8.11 -6.12
CA ALA A 159 4.28 -8.57 -6.77
C ALA A 159 4.57 -10.06 -6.54
N GLN A 160 4.10 -10.61 -5.41
CA GLN A 160 4.29 -12.02 -5.03
C GLN A 160 3.09 -12.92 -5.34
N SER A 161 2.00 -12.36 -5.89
CA SER A 161 0.78 -13.07 -6.28
C SER A 161 0.82 -13.50 -7.76
N PRO A 162 -0.07 -14.40 -8.22
CA PRO A 162 -0.16 -14.77 -9.62
C PRO A 162 -0.35 -13.54 -10.52
N ILE A 163 0.22 -13.60 -11.73
CA ILE A 163 0.15 -12.51 -12.71
C ILE A 163 -1.31 -12.13 -12.93
N SER A 164 -1.60 -10.85 -12.67
CA SER A 164 -2.91 -10.25 -12.90
C SER A 164 -2.83 -9.29 -14.09
N ASN A 165 -3.91 -9.20 -14.88
CA ASN A 165 -4.06 -8.18 -15.91
C ASN A 165 -4.55 -6.84 -15.34
N SER A 166 -4.90 -6.81 -14.05
CA SER A 166 -5.37 -5.62 -13.35
C SER A 166 -4.18 -4.78 -12.86
N PRO A 167 -4.30 -3.45 -12.81
CA PRO A 167 -3.24 -2.61 -12.23
C PRO A 167 -3.03 -2.95 -10.74
N ASN A 168 -1.83 -2.66 -10.24
CA ASN A 168 -1.36 -3.16 -8.97
C ASN A 168 -2.17 -2.62 -7.79
N TRP A 169 -2.59 -1.35 -7.87
CA TRP A 169 -3.39 -0.73 -6.81
C TRP A 169 -4.76 -1.40 -6.67
N GLU A 170 -5.47 -1.60 -7.78
CA GLU A 170 -6.77 -2.25 -7.80
C GLU A 170 -6.65 -3.71 -7.32
N ARG A 171 -5.59 -4.41 -7.75
CA ARG A 171 -5.32 -5.77 -7.29
C ARG A 171 -5.03 -5.86 -5.79
N TYR A 172 -4.34 -4.88 -5.22
CA TYR A 172 -4.11 -4.80 -3.78
C TYR A 172 -5.44 -4.68 -3.01
N LEU A 173 -6.35 -3.83 -3.49
CA LEU A 173 -7.68 -3.65 -2.88
C LEU A 173 -8.52 -4.93 -2.92
N GLU A 174 -8.42 -5.73 -3.99
CA GLU A 174 -9.11 -7.02 -4.12
C GLU A 174 -8.57 -8.09 -3.14
N LEU A 175 -7.24 -8.12 -2.96
CA LEU A 175 -6.57 -9.13 -2.13
C LEU A 175 -6.67 -8.82 -0.64
N ARG A 176 -6.71 -7.54 -0.27
CA ARG A 176 -6.65 -7.10 1.13
C ARG A 176 -7.75 -7.73 2.02
N PRO A 177 -9.04 -7.72 1.67
CA PRO A 177 -10.08 -8.36 2.48
C PRO A 177 -9.83 -9.87 2.70
N GLN A 178 -9.40 -10.58 1.65
CA GLN A 178 -9.10 -12.02 1.75
C GLN A 178 -7.96 -12.28 2.72
N ILE A 179 -6.93 -11.43 2.72
CA ILE A 179 -5.83 -11.54 3.67
C ILE A 179 -6.26 -11.25 5.10
N ILE A 180 -7.15 -10.29 5.32
CA ILE A 180 -7.67 -10.00 6.66
C ILE A 180 -8.31 -11.25 7.26
N ASP A 181 -9.15 -11.93 6.49
CA ASP A 181 -9.83 -13.16 6.92
C ASP A 181 -8.83 -14.29 7.17
N LEU A 182 -7.86 -14.48 6.27
CA LEU A 182 -6.82 -15.50 6.42
C LEU A 182 -5.90 -15.26 7.63
N GLU A 183 -5.51 -14.01 7.86
CA GLU A 183 -4.73 -13.65 9.04
C GLU A 183 -5.53 -13.82 10.33
N ALA A 184 -6.85 -13.58 10.32
CA ALA A 184 -7.72 -13.84 11.46
C ALA A 184 -7.78 -15.35 11.78
N SER A 185 -7.95 -16.22 10.78
CA SER A 185 -7.88 -17.67 10.98
C SER A 185 -6.53 -18.13 11.54
N LEU A 186 -5.42 -17.61 11.02
CA LEU A 186 -4.09 -17.93 11.54
C LEU A 186 -3.88 -17.43 12.98
N ALA A 187 -4.45 -16.27 13.30
CA ALA A 187 -4.40 -15.71 14.65
C ALA A 187 -5.14 -16.59 15.65
N GLU A 188 -6.37 -17.00 15.32
CA GLU A 188 -7.19 -17.81 16.23
C GLU A 188 -6.59 -19.20 16.48
N GLU A 189 -6.10 -19.86 15.42
CA GLU A 189 -5.65 -21.24 15.50
C GLU A 189 -4.19 -21.42 15.99
N TRP A 190 -3.28 -20.51 15.61
CA TRP A 190 -1.83 -20.73 15.78
C TRP A 190 -1.11 -19.61 16.53
N LEU A 191 -1.41 -18.36 16.18
CA LEU A 191 -0.54 -17.22 16.50
C LEU A 191 -1.06 -16.29 17.59
N SER A 192 -2.31 -16.41 18.04
CA SER A 192 -3.02 -15.42 18.86
C SER A 192 -3.34 -14.07 18.16
N PRO A 193 -4.53 -13.51 18.38
CA PRO A 193 -4.88 -12.15 17.92
C PRO A 193 -3.94 -11.06 18.44
N GLU A 194 -3.49 -11.18 19.70
CA GLU A 194 -2.64 -10.20 20.37
C GLU A 194 -1.27 -10.11 19.70
N LEU A 195 -0.63 -11.26 19.44
CA LEU A 195 0.65 -11.29 18.72
C LEU A 195 0.48 -10.74 17.30
N MET A 196 -0.57 -11.15 16.57
CA MET A 196 -0.79 -10.67 15.20
C MET A 196 -0.95 -9.16 15.14
N SER A 197 -1.68 -8.57 16.10
CA SER A 197 -1.80 -7.11 16.22
C SER A 197 -0.45 -6.43 16.49
N ALA A 198 0.37 -7.00 17.39
CA ALA A 198 1.70 -6.47 17.67
C ALA A 198 2.62 -6.54 16.44
N LEU A 199 2.65 -7.69 15.76
CA LEU A 199 3.46 -7.89 14.56
C LEU A 199 3.06 -6.93 13.43
N ARG A 200 1.76 -6.69 13.22
CA ARG A 200 1.27 -5.71 12.23
C ARG A 200 1.73 -4.30 12.55
N ALA A 201 1.62 -3.88 13.82
CA ALA A 201 2.04 -2.56 14.25
C ALA A 201 3.55 -2.34 14.10
N ASP A 202 4.37 -3.31 14.48
CA ASP A 202 5.83 -3.23 14.37
C ASP A 202 6.27 -3.28 12.90
N ASN A 203 5.64 -4.13 12.08
CA ASN A 203 5.87 -4.21 10.64
C ASN A 203 5.51 -2.91 9.91
N LEU A 204 4.41 -2.25 10.31
CA LEU A 204 3.99 -0.96 9.74
C LEU A 204 5.04 0.13 10.01
N ARG A 205 5.65 0.13 11.20
CA ARG A 205 6.69 1.12 11.55
C ARG A 205 8.06 0.81 10.94
N GLY A 206 8.26 -0.41 10.43
CA GLY A 206 9.56 -0.88 9.96
C GLY A 206 10.55 -1.16 11.10
N ASP A 207 10.07 -1.31 12.34
CA ASP A 207 10.89 -1.46 13.56
C ASP A 207 10.83 -2.90 14.10
N LEU A 208 10.77 -3.89 13.20
CA LEU A 208 10.73 -5.29 13.59
C LEU A 208 12.11 -5.77 14.06
N PRO A 209 12.24 -6.32 15.29
CA PRO A 209 13.42 -7.05 15.69
C PRO A 209 13.73 -8.21 14.72
N PRO A 210 15.00 -8.61 14.53
CA PRO A 210 15.38 -9.63 13.54
C PRO A 210 14.58 -10.94 13.66
N VAL A 211 14.33 -11.39 14.88
CA VAL A 211 13.54 -12.60 15.16
C VAL A 211 12.08 -12.45 14.74
N ARG A 212 11.45 -11.31 15.07
CA ARG A 212 10.07 -11.03 14.67
C ARG A 212 9.97 -10.84 13.15
N HIS A 213 10.97 -10.22 12.54
CA HIS A 213 11.06 -10.07 11.09
C HIS A 213 11.06 -11.43 10.37
N ASP A 214 11.84 -12.41 10.84
CA ASP A 214 11.85 -13.75 10.25
C ASP A 214 10.51 -14.49 10.42
N VAL A 215 9.83 -14.31 11.56
CA VAL A 215 8.49 -14.86 11.77
C VAL A 215 7.48 -14.21 10.83
N VAL A 216 7.46 -12.88 10.73
CA VAL A 216 6.59 -12.14 9.80
C VAL A 216 6.82 -12.58 8.36
N ARG A 217 8.08 -12.72 7.92
CA ARG A 217 8.42 -13.23 6.58
C ARG A 217 7.83 -14.63 6.34
N GLN A 218 7.92 -15.51 7.31
CA GLN A 218 7.36 -16.87 7.19
C GLN A 218 5.83 -16.88 7.16
N ILE A 219 5.18 -16.03 7.96
CA ILE A 219 3.71 -15.88 7.95
C ILE A 219 3.25 -15.33 6.59
N LYS A 220 3.89 -14.27 6.09
CA LYS A 220 3.64 -13.72 4.74
C LYS A 220 3.74 -14.80 3.66
N ALA A 221 4.78 -15.64 3.73
CA ALA A 221 4.96 -16.74 2.79
C ALA A 221 3.83 -17.79 2.88
N GLN A 222 3.25 -18.05 4.06
CA GLN A 222 2.09 -18.93 4.19
C GLN A 222 0.84 -18.31 3.58
N LEU A 223 0.60 -17.02 3.79
CA LEU A 223 -0.52 -16.29 3.20
C LEU A 223 -0.45 -16.31 1.67
N ILE A 224 0.73 -16.04 1.10
CA ILE A 224 0.94 -16.11 -0.35
C ILE A 224 0.78 -17.54 -0.86
N ALA A 225 1.32 -18.54 -0.15
CA ALA A 225 1.14 -19.94 -0.54
C ALA A 225 -0.35 -20.35 -0.54
N TYR A 226 -1.14 -19.83 0.42
CA TYR A 226 -2.58 -20.03 0.46
C TYR A 226 -3.27 -19.40 -0.76
N LEU A 227 -2.91 -18.17 -1.14
CA LEU A 227 -3.47 -17.53 -2.34
C LEU A 227 -3.20 -18.33 -3.63
N HIS A 228 -2.12 -19.12 -3.68
CA HIS A 228 -1.80 -19.97 -4.82
C HIS A 228 -2.43 -21.37 -4.76
N LYS A 229 -2.52 -21.98 -3.57
CA LYS A 229 -2.86 -23.40 -3.38
C LYS A 229 -4.17 -23.66 -2.63
N GLY A 230 -4.78 -22.62 -2.06
CA GLY A 230 -5.99 -22.68 -1.25
C GLY A 230 -5.83 -23.37 0.11
N THR A 231 -4.60 -23.68 0.55
CA THR A 231 -4.35 -24.40 1.81
C THR A 231 -3.07 -23.92 2.48
N PHE A 232 -3.04 -23.95 3.82
CA PHE A 232 -1.84 -23.69 4.61
C PHE A 232 -0.97 -24.94 4.76
N ASN A 233 0.35 -24.75 4.88
CA ASN A 233 1.25 -25.84 5.21
C ASN A 233 1.38 -25.99 6.74
N SER A 234 0.64 -26.94 7.31
CA SER A 234 0.61 -27.18 8.76
C SER A 234 1.98 -27.45 9.38
N ARG A 235 2.91 -28.08 8.63
CA ARG A 235 4.28 -28.32 9.11
C ARG A 235 5.04 -27.01 9.30
N ARG A 236 4.96 -26.10 8.31
CA ARG A 236 5.60 -24.79 8.41
C ARG A 236 4.97 -23.92 9.48
N LEU A 237 3.64 -24.00 9.67
CA LEU A 237 2.97 -23.32 10.78
C LEU A 237 3.44 -23.84 12.14
N ALA A 238 3.60 -25.15 12.29
CA ALA A 238 4.16 -25.74 13.50
C ALA A 238 5.61 -25.27 13.76
N ASP A 239 6.44 -25.16 12.71
CA ASP A 239 7.80 -24.63 12.82
C ASP A 239 7.81 -23.16 13.30
N ILE A 240 6.92 -22.32 12.75
CA ILE A 240 6.74 -20.93 13.19
C ILE A 240 6.36 -20.87 14.67
N VAL A 241 5.34 -21.65 15.08
CA VAL A 241 4.90 -21.69 16.48
C VAL A 241 6.00 -22.22 17.39
N ASN A 242 6.79 -23.19 16.95
CA ASN A 242 7.92 -23.69 17.73
C ASN A 242 8.98 -22.60 17.97
N ILE A 243 9.29 -21.76 16.97
CA ILE A 243 10.20 -20.61 17.16
C ILE A 243 9.65 -19.67 18.23
N ILE A 244 8.36 -19.34 18.16
CA ILE A 244 7.68 -18.45 19.11
C ILE A 244 7.71 -19.05 20.54
N ARG A 245 7.43 -20.34 20.67
CA ARG A 245 7.43 -21.06 21.95
C ARG A 245 8.79 -21.06 22.65
N HIS A 246 9.88 -21.17 21.90
CA HIS A 246 11.22 -21.23 22.49
C HIS A 246 11.80 -19.85 22.82
N ARG A 247 11.08 -18.75 22.50
CA ARG A 247 11.55 -17.38 22.68
C ARG A 247 10.51 -16.53 23.43
N PRO A 248 10.27 -16.81 24.72
CA PRO A 248 9.25 -16.10 25.51
C PRO A 248 9.52 -14.61 25.68
N THR A 249 10.79 -14.20 25.69
CA THR A 249 11.19 -12.79 25.78
C THR A 249 10.81 -12.00 24.53
N ASP A 250 10.85 -12.63 23.36
CA ASP A 250 10.64 -11.96 22.08
C ASP A 250 9.15 -11.92 21.70
N PHE A 251 8.33 -12.80 22.28
CA PHE A 251 6.91 -12.96 21.97
C PHE A 251 6.01 -13.02 23.22
N PRO A 252 6.13 -12.08 24.19
CA PRO A 252 5.35 -12.11 25.43
C PRO A 252 3.82 -12.10 25.18
N GLU A 253 3.37 -11.47 24.10
CA GLU A 253 1.96 -11.39 23.69
C GLU A 253 1.39 -12.78 23.38
N TRP A 254 2.17 -13.63 22.72
CA TRP A 254 1.77 -15.01 22.45
C TRP A 254 1.70 -15.83 23.72
N HIS A 255 2.74 -15.77 24.56
CA HIS A 255 2.84 -16.59 25.79
C HIS A 255 1.78 -16.24 26.83
N SER A 256 1.26 -15.01 26.81
CA SER A 256 0.16 -14.56 27.67
C SER A 256 -1.24 -14.83 27.10
N SER A 257 -1.34 -15.20 25.82
CA SER A 257 -2.61 -15.44 25.13
C SER A 257 -3.29 -16.76 25.53
N ASP A 258 -4.60 -16.83 25.28
CA ASP A 258 -5.35 -18.09 25.42
C ASP A 258 -4.92 -19.13 24.37
N THR A 259 -4.46 -18.70 23.20
CA THR A 259 -3.94 -19.60 22.15
C THR A 259 -2.73 -20.39 22.64
N ALA A 260 -1.82 -19.79 23.41
CA ALA A 260 -0.67 -20.51 23.98
C ALA A 260 -1.07 -21.65 24.92
N ARG A 261 -2.25 -21.57 25.56
CA ARG A 261 -2.75 -22.66 26.41
C ARG A 261 -3.09 -23.90 25.61
N LEU A 262 -3.53 -23.76 24.35
CA LEU A 262 -3.81 -24.88 23.45
C LEU A 262 -2.53 -25.68 23.13
N PHE A 263 -1.38 -25.02 23.12
CA PHE A 263 -0.07 -25.63 22.81
C PHE A 263 0.71 -26.06 24.05
N THR A 264 0.19 -25.79 25.25
CA THR A 264 0.80 -26.20 26.51
C THR A 264 0.28 -27.59 26.88
N PRO A 265 1.15 -28.63 26.96
CA PRO A 265 0.69 -29.95 27.34
C PRO A 265 0.10 -29.90 28.76
N PRO A 266 -1.02 -30.61 29.03
CA PRO A 266 -1.55 -30.68 30.37
C PRO A 266 -0.47 -31.28 31.28
N THR A 267 0.02 -30.48 32.23
CA THR A 267 1.00 -30.97 33.20
C THR A 267 0.25 -31.89 34.15
N PHE A 268 0.43 -33.20 33.97
CA PHE A 268 -0.08 -34.17 34.93
C PHE A 268 0.63 -33.93 36.27
N ARG A 269 -0.05 -33.27 37.20
CA ARG A 269 0.39 -33.19 38.58
C ARG A 269 -0.11 -34.43 39.29
N ASN A 270 0.81 -35.28 39.72
CA ASN A 270 0.49 -36.48 40.47
C ASN A 270 -0.17 -36.08 41.80
N ARG A 271 -1.50 -36.18 41.88
CA ARG A 271 -2.27 -35.96 43.11
C ARG A 271 -2.35 -37.29 43.84
N LYS A 272 -2.19 -37.33 45.16
CA LYS A 272 -2.29 -38.56 45.98
C LYS A 272 -3.63 -39.31 45.80
N GLU A 273 -4.65 -38.61 45.32
CA GLU A 273 -6.00 -39.13 45.04
C GLU A 273 -6.16 -39.69 43.62
N ALA A 274 -5.17 -39.50 42.74
CA ALA A 274 -5.23 -40.00 41.37
C ALA A 274 -4.97 -41.51 41.34
N SER A 275 -5.78 -42.26 40.60
CA SER A 275 -5.70 -43.72 40.48
C SER A 275 -4.40 -44.24 39.85
N GLY A 276 -3.58 -43.35 39.27
CA GLY A 276 -2.27 -43.63 38.69
C GLY A 276 -1.10 -43.06 39.50
N TYR A 277 -1.24 -42.87 40.81
CA TYR A 277 -0.17 -42.39 41.68
C TYR A 277 0.95 -43.43 41.78
N PHE A 278 2.13 -43.10 41.24
CA PHE A 278 3.37 -43.86 41.45
C PHE A 278 4.36 -43.02 42.27
N PHE A 279 5.06 -43.69 43.19
CA PHE A 279 6.00 -43.14 44.18
C PHE A 279 7.45 -43.11 43.67
#